data_AF-A0A0D0E566-F1
#
_entry.id   AF-A0A0D0E566-F1
#
_cell.length_a   1.000
_cell.length_b   1.000
_cell.length_c   1.000
_cell.angle_alpha   90.00
_cell.angle_beta   90.00
_cell.angle_gamma   90.00
#
_symmetry.space_group_name_H-M   'P 1'
#
loop_
_entity.id
_entity.type
_entity.pdbx_description
1 polymer ?
#
loop_
_entity_poly.entity_id
_entity_poly.type
_entity_poly.pdbx_seq_one_letter_code
_entity_poly.pdbx_strand_id
1 'polypeptide(L)'
;MACAVVAYQAEQNKSPLLWQCGAHTICSDFKQLYYNEKGEIFHLSYSTLLQLASGGNKKAIANSKWHAWLTEEEAAVVIGYVQEMGNHGFPLSHQWLKNHVDEICQAHLGSEFPEGGVGVNWTYHFVERSSEQLKVLCSCPLKSKCGKAVNPLTNEAWWSLLSKTLEKSCIKQQNTYGVDEMDFQPAGREQEYVIGSQKTGLQYQQ
;
A
#
# COMPACT_ATOMS: atom_id res chain seq x y z
N MET A 1 -1.80 -8.55 27.52
CA MET A 1 -3.22 -8.94 27.30
C MET A 1 -3.40 -10.45 27.19
N ALA A 2 -2.68 -11.16 26.31
CA ALA A 2 -2.85 -12.62 26.13
C ALA A 2 -2.66 -13.42 27.44
N CYS A 3 -1.60 -13.15 28.21
CA CYS A 3 -1.35 -13.82 29.49
C CYS A 3 -2.47 -13.59 30.52
N ALA A 4 -3.06 -12.39 30.54
CA ALA A 4 -4.15 -12.06 31.45
C ALA A 4 -5.47 -12.77 31.06
N VAL A 5 -5.72 -12.97 29.77
CA VAL A 5 -6.87 -13.75 29.28
C VAL A 5 -6.72 -15.22 29.67
N VAL A 6 -5.53 -15.80 29.48
CA VAL A 6 -5.24 -17.19 29.89
C VAL A 6 -5.41 -17.36 31.40
N ALA A 7 -4.88 -16.44 32.21
CA ALA A 7 -5.04 -16.46 33.66
C ALA A 7 -6.52 -16.41 34.07
N TYR A 8 -7.31 -15.53 33.45
CA TYR A 8 -8.75 -15.45 33.74
C TYR A 8 -9.53 -16.68 33.31
N GLN A 9 -9.22 -17.27 32.15
CA GLN A 9 -9.82 -18.53 31.71
C GLN A 9 -9.48 -19.68 32.65
N ALA A 10 -8.24 -19.72 33.17
CA ALA A 10 -7.85 -20.70 34.18
C ALA A 10 -8.63 -20.53 35.50
N GLU A 11 -8.88 -19.29 35.93
CA GLU A 11 -9.73 -18.98 37.09
C GLU A 11 -11.19 -19.42 36.88
N GLN A 12 -11.76 -19.20 35.69
CA GLN A 12 -13.12 -19.63 35.37
C GLN A 12 -13.27 -21.16 35.34
N ASN A 13 -12.21 -21.88 34.98
CA ASN A 13 -12.20 -23.35 34.97
C ASN A 13 -12.01 -23.99 36.36
N LYS A 14 -11.81 -23.20 37.42
CA LYS A 14 -11.72 -23.73 38.78
C LYS A 14 -13.07 -24.28 39.25
N SER A 15 -13.02 -25.37 40.01
CA SER A 15 -14.20 -25.96 40.66
C SER A 15 -14.98 -24.89 41.44
N PRO A 16 -16.33 -24.91 41.43
CA PRO A 16 -17.17 -23.92 42.13
C PRO A 16 -16.93 -23.85 43.64
N LEU A 17 -16.25 -24.85 44.20
CA LEU A 17 -15.88 -24.95 45.61
C LEU A 17 -14.61 -24.15 45.96
N LEU A 18 -13.87 -23.65 44.96
CA LEU A 18 -12.67 -22.84 45.15
C LEU A 18 -12.97 -21.37 44.89
N TRP A 19 -12.31 -20.49 45.66
CA TRP A 19 -12.38 -19.05 45.42
C TRP A 19 -11.90 -18.72 44.01
N GLN A 20 -12.73 -18.03 43.23
CA GLN A 20 -12.41 -17.55 41.89
C GLN A 20 -12.07 -16.06 41.92
N CYS A 21 -10.96 -15.67 41.29
CA CYS A 21 -10.60 -14.27 41.17
C CYS A 21 -11.41 -13.59 40.05
N GLY A 22 -12.02 -12.45 40.36
CA GLY A 22 -12.75 -11.65 39.38
C GLY A 22 -11.82 -10.97 38.37
N ALA A 23 -12.37 -10.61 37.21
CA ALA A 23 -11.62 -9.95 36.12
C ALA A 23 -10.90 -8.66 36.58
N HIS A 24 -11.51 -7.90 37.49
CA HIS A 24 -10.89 -6.69 38.08
C HIS A 24 -9.63 -7.00 38.89
N THR A 25 -9.66 -8.04 39.72
CA THR A 25 -8.54 -8.46 40.56
C THR A 25 -7.36 -8.86 39.68
N ILE A 26 -7.60 -9.72 38.69
CA ILE A 26 -6.56 -10.13 37.73
C ILE A 26 -5.99 -8.93 36.99
N CYS A 27 -6.84 -7.99 36.54
CA CYS A 27 -6.34 -6.79 35.88
C CYS A 27 -5.47 -5.93 36.80
N SER A 28 -5.79 -5.84 38.09
CA SER A 28 -5.00 -5.10 39.08
C SER A 28 -3.65 -5.79 39.34
N ASP A 29 -3.66 -7.11 39.51
CA ASP A 29 -2.46 -7.90 39.77
C ASP A 29 -1.48 -7.80 38.61
N PHE A 30 -1.97 -7.92 37.36
CA PHE A 30 -1.13 -7.75 36.18
C PHE A 30 -0.59 -6.32 36.02
N LYS A 31 -1.37 -5.29 36.39
CA LYS A 31 -0.87 -3.89 36.43
C LYS A 31 0.29 -3.75 37.40
N GLN A 32 0.14 -4.32 38.59
CA GLN A 32 1.15 -4.25 39.64
C GLN A 32 2.41 -5.04 39.27
N LEU A 33 2.26 -6.25 38.70
CA LEU A 33 3.39 -7.06 38.24
C LEU A 33 4.22 -6.32 37.17
N TYR A 34 3.57 -5.76 36.16
CA TYR A 34 4.27 -5.02 35.11
C TYR A 34 4.96 -3.75 35.64
N TYR A 35 4.31 -3.05 36.57
CA TYR A 35 4.91 -1.90 37.22
C TYR A 35 6.17 -2.29 38.01
N ASN A 36 6.14 -3.42 38.72
CA ASN A 36 7.30 -3.92 39.46
C ASN A 36 8.46 -4.34 38.52
N GLU A 37 8.16 -4.85 37.32
CA GLU A 37 9.17 -5.29 36.36
C GLU A 37 9.76 -4.16 35.51
N LYS A 38 8.93 -3.20 35.08
CA LYS A 38 9.29 -2.20 34.07
C LYS A 38 9.26 -0.76 34.59
N GLY A 39 8.64 -0.52 35.75
CA GLY A 39 8.44 0.82 36.31
C GLY A 39 7.38 1.66 35.59
N GLU A 40 6.69 1.09 34.59
CA GLU A 40 5.70 1.80 33.78
C GLU A 40 4.27 1.42 34.18
N ILE A 41 3.38 2.42 34.19
CA ILE A 41 1.95 2.21 34.41
C ILE A 41 1.30 1.98 33.05
N PHE A 42 0.75 0.79 32.82
CA PHE A 42 -0.03 0.49 31.63
C PHE A 42 -1.53 0.37 31.96
N HIS A 43 -2.38 0.83 31.06
CA HIS A 43 -3.82 0.72 31.22
C HIS A 43 -4.33 -0.63 30.71
N LEU A 44 -5.05 -1.35 31.58
CA LEU A 44 -5.72 -2.62 31.26
C LEU A 44 -7.19 -2.50 31.64
N SER A 45 -8.08 -2.66 30.65
CA SER A 45 -9.53 -2.64 30.85
C SER A 45 -10.06 -4.04 31.15
N TYR A 46 -10.81 -4.18 32.23
CA TYR A 46 -11.47 -5.43 32.61
C TYR A 46 -12.54 -5.85 31.59
N SER A 47 -13.25 -4.89 30.98
CA SER A 47 -14.30 -5.17 29.99
C SER A 47 -13.74 -5.80 28.72
N THR A 48 -12.57 -5.33 28.29
CA THR A 48 -11.84 -5.92 27.16
C THR A 48 -11.34 -7.33 27.50
N LEU A 49 -10.91 -7.57 28.74
CA LEU A 49 -10.49 -8.89 29.18
C LEU A 49 -11.67 -9.89 29.17
N LEU A 50 -12.85 -9.48 29.67
CA LEU A 50 -14.07 -10.28 29.61
C LEU A 50 -14.48 -10.60 28.18
N GLN A 51 -14.46 -9.59 27.30
CA GLN A 51 -14.82 -9.75 25.89
C GLN A 51 -13.89 -10.74 25.19
N LEU A 52 -12.57 -10.63 25.39
CA LEU A 52 -11.59 -11.55 24.80
C LEU A 52 -11.70 -12.96 25.38
N ALA A 53 -11.93 -13.09 26.69
CA ALA A 53 -12.09 -14.39 27.34
C ALA A 53 -13.32 -15.16 26.85
N SER A 54 -14.38 -14.42 26.48
CA SER A 54 -15.62 -14.95 25.91
C SER A 54 -15.52 -15.24 24.41
N GLY A 55 -14.33 -15.15 23.80
CA GLY A 55 -14.10 -15.41 22.38
C GLY A 55 -14.34 -14.20 21.46
N GLY A 56 -14.48 -12.99 22.00
CA GLY A 56 -14.61 -11.77 21.21
C GLY A 56 -13.34 -11.47 20.42
N ASN A 57 -13.52 -11.00 19.18
CA ASN A 57 -12.38 -10.61 18.34
C ASN A 57 -11.80 -9.27 18.77
N LYS A 58 -10.47 -9.13 18.66
CA LYS A 58 -9.82 -7.83 18.77
C LYS A 58 -10.38 -6.90 17.71
N LYS A 59 -10.61 -5.63 18.06
CA LYS A 59 -11.12 -4.60 17.12
C LYS A 59 -10.32 -4.54 15.81
N ALA A 60 -9.00 -4.72 15.87
CA ALA A 60 -8.15 -4.78 14.67
C ALA A 60 -8.48 -5.96 13.74
N ILE A 61 -8.80 -7.15 14.30
CA ILE A 61 -9.17 -8.36 13.55
C ILE A 61 -10.60 -8.23 13.02
N ALA A 62 -11.51 -7.66 13.82
CA ALA A 62 -12.86 -7.37 13.38
C ALA A 62 -12.84 -6.36 12.22
N ASN A 63 -12.05 -5.30 12.31
CA ASN A 63 -11.92 -4.31 11.25
C ASN A 63 -11.25 -4.88 9.99
N SER A 64 -10.25 -5.75 10.13
CA SER A 64 -9.58 -6.35 8.95
C SER A 64 -10.48 -7.34 8.20
N LYS A 65 -11.49 -7.92 8.86
CA LYS A 65 -12.45 -8.85 8.27
C LYS A 65 -13.78 -8.20 7.85
N TRP A 66 -14.27 -7.22 8.61
CA TRP A 66 -15.61 -6.62 8.45
C TRP A 66 -15.61 -5.31 7.65
N HIS A 67 -14.46 -4.63 7.54
CA HIS A 67 -14.33 -3.37 6.79
C HIS A 67 -13.43 -3.49 5.55
N ALA A 68 -13.14 -4.70 5.10
CA ALA A 68 -12.46 -4.91 3.83
C ALA A 68 -13.49 -4.75 2.71
N TRP A 69 -13.47 -3.62 2.00
CA TRP A 69 -14.30 -3.40 0.80
C TRP A 69 -14.03 -4.44 -0.29
N LEU A 70 -12.83 -5.00 -0.32
CA LEU A 70 -12.40 -6.04 -1.24
C LEU A 70 -12.35 -7.39 -0.54
N THR A 71 -12.77 -8.43 -1.26
CA THR A 71 -12.45 -9.82 -0.94
C THR A 71 -10.95 -10.08 -1.05
N GLU A 72 -10.47 -11.18 -0.46
CA GLU A 72 -9.05 -11.56 -0.55
C GLU A 72 -8.61 -11.81 -2.01
N GLU A 73 -9.52 -12.33 -2.84
CA GLU A 73 -9.29 -12.57 -4.27
C GLU A 73 -9.18 -11.25 -5.05
N GLU A 74 -10.11 -10.33 -4.86
CA GLU A 74 -10.06 -9.00 -5.49
C GLU A 74 -8.82 -8.22 -5.06
N ALA A 75 -8.47 -8.27 -3.77
CA ALA A 75 -7.27 -7.63 -3.26
C ALA A 75 -6.00 -8.18 -3.94
N ALA A 76 -5.92 -9.49 -4.16
CA ALA A 76 -4.80 -10.12 -4.87
C ALA A 76 -4.71 -9.66 -6.33
N VAL A 77 -5.85 -9.54 -7.03
CA VAL A 77 -5.91 -9.03 -8.41
C VAL A 77 -5.46 -7.58 -8.47
N VAL A 78 -5.93 -6.73 -7.55
CA VAL A 78 -5.53 -5.32 -7.47
C VAL A 78 -4.02 -5.18 -7.21
N ILE A 79 -3.45 -6.00 -6.32
CA ILE A 79 -2.00 -6.01 -6.09
C ILE A 79 -1.25 -6.39 -7.38
N GLY A 80 -1.69 -7.46 -8.07
CA GLY A 80 -1.09 -7.88 -9.33
C GLY A 80 -1.13 -6.79 -10.40
N TYR A 81 -2.27 -6.12 -10.55
CA TYR A 81 -2.44 -5.00 -11.47
C TYR A 81 -1.50 -3.83 -11.14
N VAL A 82 -1.39 -3.42 -9.88
CA VAL A 82 -0.46 -2.35 -9.45
C VAL A 82 0.98 -2.71 -9.80
N GLN A 83 1.38 -3.97 -9.60
CA GLN A 83 2.73 -4.43 -9.92
C GLN A 83 2.99 -4.42 -11.43
N GLU A 84 2.04 -4.90 -12.23
CA GLU A 84 2.14 -4.92 -13.70
C GLU A 84 2.27 -3.49 -14.26
N MET A 85 1.41 -2.58 -13.79
CA MET A 85 1.45 -1.17 -14.18
C MET A 85 2.78 -0.52 -13.83
N GLY A 86 3.31 -0.77 -12.62
CA GLY A 86 4.64 -0.33 -12.23
C GLY A 86 5.77 -0.94 -13.06
N ASN A 87 5.64 -2.19 -13.53
CA ASN A 87 6.63 -2.83 -14.40
C ASN A 87 6.60 -2.27 -15.83
N HIS A 88 5.42 -1.87 -16.31
CA HIS A 88 5.26 -1.19 -17.59
C HIS A 88 5.71 0.28 -17.57
N GLY A 89 6.13 0.79 -16.41
CA GLY A 89 6.57 2.18 -16.24
C GLY A 89 5.40 3.16 -16.10
N PHE A 90 4.21 2.66 -15.77
CA PHE A 90 3.00 3.44 -15.52
C PHE A 90 2.47 3.18 -14.10
N PRO A 91 3.26 3.47 -13.05
CA PRO A 91 2.86 3.20 -11.68
C PRO A 91 1.64 4.03 -11.28
N LEU A 92 0.81 3.48 -10.39
CA LEU A 92 -0.44 4.14 -9.98
C LEU A 92 -0.20 5.03 -8.78
N SER A 93 -0.82 6.20 -8.75
CA SER A 93 -0.90 7.02 -7.54
C SER A 93 -2.05 6.60 -6.64
N HIS A 94 -2.08 7.13 -5.41
CA HIS A 94 -3.16 6.86 -4.46
C HIS A 94 -4.54 7.20 -5.03
N GLN A 95 -4.65 8.27 -5.83
CA GLN A 95 -5.91 8.67 -6.45
C GLN A 95 -6.36 7.66 -7.50
N TRP A 96 -5.45 7.24 -8.38
CA TRP A 96 -5.77 6.25 -9.42
C TRP A 96 -6.13 4.89 -8.83
N LEU A 97 -5.38 4.43 -7.81
CA LEU A 97 -5.69 3.19 -7.11
C LEU A 97 -7.08 3.26 -6.47
N LYS A 98 -7.42 4.38 -5.82
CA LYS A 98 -8.77 4.58 -5.26
C LYS A 98 -9.84 4.45 -6.33
N ASN A 99 -9.68 5.11 -7.48
CA ASN A 99 -10.69 5.09 -8.54
C ASN A 99 -10.92 3.67 -9.08
N HIS A 100 -9.85 2.91 -9.35
CA HIS A 100 -9.99 1.53 -9.83
C HIS A 100 -10.66 0.63 -8.79
N VAL A 101 -10.33 0.80 -7.51
CA VAL A 101 -10.96 0.04 -6.42
C VAL A 101 -12.42 0.43 -6.25
N ASP A 102 -12.75 1.72 -6.35
CA ASP A 102 -14.14 2.19 -6.29
C ASP A 102 -14.97 1.60 -7.44
N GLU A 103 -14.41 1.50 -8.66
CA GLU A 103 -15.07 0.85 -9.79
C GLU A 103 -15.35 -0.64 -9.54
N ILE A 104 -14.37 -1.37 -8.99
CA ILE A 104 -14.53 -2.79 -8.62
C ILE A 104 -15.62 -2.93 -7.55
N CYS A 105 -15.54 -2.14 -6.47
CA CYS A 105 -16.51 -2.17 -5.38
C CYS A 105 -17.91 -1.78 -5.85
N GLN A 106 -18.03 -0.78 -6.73
CA GLN A 106 -19.31 -0.36 -7.31
C GLN A 106 -19.92 -1.46 -8.18
N ALA A 107 -19.11 -2.19 -8.94
CA ALA A 107 -19.56 -3.31 -9.76
C ALA A 107 -20.01 -4.51 -8.91
N HIS A 108 -19.31 -4.78 -7.81
CA HIS A 108 -19.61 -5.90 -6.90
C HIS A 108 -20.78 -5.59 -5.97
N LEU A 109 -20.74 -4.48 -5.24
CA LEU A 109 -21.69 -4.13 -4.17
C LEU A 109 -22.88 -3.27 -4.67
N GLY A 110 -22.78 -2.68 -5.86
CA GLY A 110 -23.86 -1.90 -6.45
C GLY A 110 -24.32 -0.75 -5.55
N SER A 111 -25.60 -0.73 -5.17
CA SER A 111 -26.20 0.30 -4.32
C SER A 111 -25.78 0.23 -2.86
N GLU A 112 -25.16 -0.86 -2.41
CA GLU A 112 -24.63 -0.97 -1.04
C GLU A 112 -23.28 -0.24 -0.89
N PHE A 113 -22.63 0.09 -2.00
CA PHE A 113 -21.40 0.86 -1.98
C PHE A 113 -21.68 2.35 -1.74
N PRO A 114 -21.00 3.01 -0.78
CA PRO A 114 -21.20 4.43 -0.55
C PRO A 114 -20.76 5.27 -1.75
N GLU A 115 -21.53 6.32 -2.08
CA GLU A 115 -21.18 7.29 -3.14
C GLU A 115 -19.82 7.97 -2.91
N GLY A 116 -19.34 8.02 -1.67
CA GLY A 116 -18.02 8.57 -1.30
C GLY A 116 -16.83 7.64 -1.60
N GLY A 117 -17.07 6.41 -2.03
CA GLY A 117 -16.05 5.40 -2.29
C GLY A 117 -15.44 4.77 -1.03
N VAL A 118 -14.30 4.09 -1.19
CA VAL A 118 -13.61 3.37 -0.10
C VAL A 118 -13.05 4.27 1.01
N GLY A 119 -13.00 5.58 0.79
CA GLY A 119 -12.49 6.59 1.71
C GLY A 119 -11.04 7.02 1.45
N VAL A 120 -10.67 8.22 1.88
CA VAL A 120 -9.39 8.88 1.55
C VAL A 120 -8.17 8.09 2.07
N ASN A 121 -8.25 7.56 3.29
CA ASN A 121 -7.13 6.86 3.93
C ASN A 121 -7.07 5.37 3.58
N TRP A 122 -8.05 4.84 2.84
CA TRP A 122 -8.12 3.42 2.57
C TRP A 122 -6.92 2.92 1.77
N THR A 123 -6.46 3.69 0.77
CA THR A 123 -5.32 3.30 -0.06
C THR A 123 -4.02 3.25 0.73
N TYR A 124 -3.82 4.14 1.71
CA TYR A 124 -2.69 4.07 2.62
C TYR A 124 -2.70 2.79 3.45
N HIS A 125 -3.83 2.46 4.06
CA HIS A 125 -3.98 1.22 4.84
C HIS A 125 -3.86 -0.03 3.98
N PHE A 126 -4.34 0.01 2.74
CA PHE A 126 -4.20 -1.09 1.78
C PHE A 126 -2.74 -1.38 1.44
N VAL A 127 -1.96 -0.33 1.16
CA VAL A 127 -0.52 -0.45 0.88
C VAL A 127 0.24 -0.88 2.13
N GLU A 128 -0.09 -0.34 3.31
CA GLU A 128 0.53 -0.75 4.58
C GLU A 128 0.29 -2.24 4.89
N ARG A 129 -0.96 -2.70 4.70
CA ARG A 129 -1.33 -4.12 4.85
C ARG A 129 -0.60 -5.01 3.86
N SER A 130 -0.32 -4.52 2.66
CA SER A 130 0.33 -5.24 1.57
C SER A 130 1.81 -4.87 1.42
N SER A 131 2.43 -4.38 2.50
CA SER A 131 3.79 -3.82 2.50
C SER A 131 4.90 -4.83 2.21
N GLU A 132 4.61 -6.13 2.26
CA GLU A 132 5.54 -7.16 1.78
C GLU A 132 5.65 -7.18 0.24
N GLN A 133 4.60 -6.73 -0.45
CA GLN A 133 4.44 -6.81 -1.90
C GLN A 133 4.49 -5.44 -2.59
N LEU A 134 4.00 -4.40 -1.92
CA LEU A 134 3.85 -3.05 -2.45
C LEU A 134 4.66 -2.04 -1.64
N LYS A 135 5.18 -1.03 -2.34
CA LYS A 135 5.91 0.08 -1.74
C LYS A 135 5.52 1.40 -2.41
N VAL A 136 5.38 2.45 -1.60
CA VAL A 136 5.26 3.82 -2.08
C VAL A 136 6.66 4.37 -2.40
N LEU A 137 6.81 4.93 -3.59
CA LEU A 137 8.05 5.46 -4.13
C LEU A 137 7.81 6.88 -4.64
N CYS A 138 8.83 7.72 -4.57
CA CYS A 138 8.81 9.03 -5.22
C CYS A 138 9.11 8.84 -6.72
N SER A 139 8.24 9.33 -7.59
CA SER A 139 8.43 9.19 -9.03
C SER A 139 9.60 10.02 -9.54
N CYS A 140 10.38 9.47 -10.47
CA CYS A 140 11.42 10.20 -11.18
C CYS A 140 10.91 10.67 -12.56
N PRO A 141 11.31 11.86 -13.02
CA PRO A 141 10.93 12.32 -14.36
C PRO A 141 11.56 11.43 -15.44
N LEU A 142 10.81 11.20 -16.52
CA LEU A 142 11.21 10.36 -17.66
C LEU A 142 12.44 10.88 -18.44
N LYS A 143 12.88 12.12 -18.17
CA LYS A 143 13.97 12.82 -18.89
C LYS A 143 15.26 12.00 -19.04
N SER A 144 15.59 11.12 -18.09
CA SER A 144 16.83 10.32 -18.15
C SER A 144 16.72 9.03 -19.01
N LYS A 145 15.52 8.65 -19.46
CA LYS A 145 15.27 7.38 -20.17
C LYS A 145 14.85 7.53 -21.64
N CYS A 146 14.75 8.75 -22.16
CA CYS A 146 14.43 9.00 -23.56
C CYS A 146 15.50 8.42 -24.51
N GLY A 147 15.12 7.40 -25.29
CA GLY A 147 15.90 6.91 -26.43
C GLY A 147 15.87 5.39 -26.64
N LYS A 148 15.81 4.58 -25.56
CA LYS A 148 15.86 3.11 -25.68
C LYS A 148 14.51 2.39 -25.64
N ALA A 149 13.44 3.09 -25.23
CA ALA A 149 12.09 2.53 -25.18
C ALA A 149 11.31 2.62 -26.51
N VAL A 150 12.00 2.86 -27.62
CA VAL A 150 11.38 2.83 -28.94
C VAL A 150 11.41 1.39 -29.42
N ASN A 151 10.23 0.87 -29.84
CA ASN A 151 10.10 -0.41 -30.55
C ASN A 151 11.30 -0.59 -31.49
N PRO A 152 12.09 -1.69 -31.37
CA PRO A 152 13.30 -1.89 -32.17
C PRO A 152 13.08 -1.67 -33.66
N LEU A 153 11.92 -2.09 -34.18
CA LEU A 153 11.53 -1.89 -35.58
C LEU A 153 11.36 -0.42 -35.93
N THR A 154 10.66 0.34 -35.09
CA THR A 154 10.44 1.77 -35.28
C THR A 154 11.76 2.54 -35.16
N ASN A 155 12.62 2.13 -34.23
CA ASN A 155 13.93 2.73 -34.03
C ASN A 155 14.81 2.51 -35.26
N GLU A 156 14.89 1.28 -35.76
CA GLU A 156 15.63 0.93 -36.98
C GLU A 156 15.09 1.68 -38.21
N ALA A 157 13.77 1.72 -38.40
CA ALA A 157 13.15 2.46 -39.48
C ALA A 157 13.49 3.96 -39.43
N TRP A 158 13.49 4.54 -38.23
CA TRP A 158 13.87 5.94 -38.02
C TRP A 158 15.34 6.20 -38.37
N TRP A 159 16.26 5.38 -37.88
CA TRP A 159 17.69 5.51 -38.21
C TRP A 159 17.94 5.33 -39.71
N SER A 160 17.26 4.39 -40.38
CA SER A 160 17.37 4.19 -41.83
C SER A 160 16.89 5.41 -42.62
N LEU A 161 15.77 6.01 -42.22
CA LEU A 161 15.23 7.23 -42.83
C LEU A 161 16.19 8.41 -42.64
N LEU A 162 16.70 8.58 -41.42
CA LEU A 162 17.65 9.64 -41.08
C LEU A 162 18.92 9.54 -41.93
N SER A 163 19.54 8.34 -41.98
CA SER A 163 20.74 8.09 -42.78
C SER A 163 20.53 8.44 -44.26
N LYS A 164 19.43 7.97 -44.87
CA LYS A 164 19.09 8.27 -46.27
C LYS A 164 18.91 9.77 -46.51
N THR A 165 18.30 10.47 -45.56
CA THR A 165 18.04 11.91 -45.67
C THR A 165 19.33 12.71 -45.59
N LEU A 166 20.23 12.34 -44.66
CA LEU A 166 21.56 12.96 -44.52
C LEU A 166 22.43 12.76 -45.76
N GLU A 167 22.44 11.54 -46.32
CA GLU A 167 23.15 11.23 -47.56
C GLU A 167 22.61 12.06 -48.74
N LYS A 168 21.29 12.11 -48.90
CA LYS A 168 20.63 12.89 -49.97
C LYS A 168 20.93 14.38 -49.89
N SER A 169 21.07 14.92 -48.69
CA SER A 169 21.29 16.35 -48.45
C SER A 169 22.77 16.72 -48.29
N CYS A 170 23.70 15.76 -48.41
CA CYS A 170 25.14 15.95 -48.26
C CYS A 170 25.52 16.62 -46.91
N ILE A 171 24.71 16.44 -45.87
CA ILE A 171 24.95 17.01 -44.55
C ILE A 171 26.03 16.17 -43.88
N LYS A 172 27.20 16.79 -43.66
CA LYS A 172 28.28 16.15 -42.91
C LYS A 172 27.89 16.07 -41.44
N GLN A 173 28.28 15.00 -40.77
CA GLN A 173 28.00 14.79 -39.34
C GLN A 173 28.46 15.99 -38.47
N GLN A 174 29.61 16.57 -38.79
CA GLN A 174 30.16 17.78 -38.16
C GLN A 174 29.30 19.06 -38.32
N ASN A 175 28.34 19.07 -39.25
CA ASN A 175 27.39 20.17 -39.45
C ASN A 175 26.03 19.89 -38.77
N THR A 176 25.92 18.79 -38.04
CA THR A 176 24.70 18.42 -37.32
C THR A 176 24.76 19.12 -35.96
N TYR A 177 24.06 20.24 -35.84
CA TYR A 177 23.88 20.91 -34.56
C TYR A 177 22.64 20.34 -33.88
N GLY A 178 22.81 19.78 -32.69
CA GLY A 178 21.69 19.45 -31.82
C GLY A 178 21.11 20.74 -31.29
N VAL A 179 20.05 21.24 -31.92
CA VAL A 179 19.15 22.20 -31.30
C VAL A 179 17.97 21.36 -30.80
N ASP A 180 18.11 20.75 -29.63
CA ASP A 180 16.94 20.28 -28.91
C ASP A 180 16.34 21.46 -28.14
N GLU A 181 15.03 21.59 -28.20
CA GLU A 181 14.33 22.58 -27.39
C GLU A 181 14.58 22.23 -25.92
N MET A 182 15.42 23.04 -25.27
CA MET A 182 15.53 23.03 -23.82
C MET A 182 14.31 23.74 -23.26
N ASP A 183 13.27 22.97 -22.95
CA ASP A 183 12.15 23.46 -22.14
C ASP A 183 12.68 23.97 -20.80
N PHE A 184 12.75 25.29 -20.65
CA PHE A 184 12.90 25.95 -19.37
C PHE A 184 11.58 25.80 -18.62
N GLN A 185 11.47 24.79 -17.76
CA GLN A 185 10.34 24.66 -16.85
C GLN A 185 10.64 25.49 -15.58
N PRO A 186 9.97 26.64 -15.37
CA PRO A 186 10.11 27.39 -14.13
C PRO A 186 9.31 26.63 -13.06
N ALA A 187 9.98 26.28 -11.96
CA ALA A 187 9.54 25.36 -10.90
C ALA A 187 9.65 23.87 -11.29
N GLY A 188 10.43 23.14 -10.48
CA GLY A 188 10.59 21.69 -10.61
C GLY A 188 9.22 21.00 -10.51
N ARG A 189 8.97 20.06 -11.42
CA ARG A 189 7.72 19.28 -11.40
C ARG A 189 7.56 18.64 -10.01
N GLU A 190 6.36 18.76 -9.46
CA GLU A 190 5.97 18.05 -8.25
C GLU A 190 6.12 16.55 -8.51
N GLN A 191 7.08 15.92 -7.83
CA GLN A 191 7.21 14.48 -7.86
C GLN A 191 5.99 13.88 -7.18
N GLU A 192 5.31 12.95 -7.86
CA GLU A 192 4.17 12.26 -7.30
C GLU A 192 4.63 11.03 -6.50
N TYR A 193 3.91 10.73 -5.41
CA TYR A 193 4.07 9.46 -4.72
C TYR A 193 3.28 8.38 -5.45
N VAL A 194 4.01 7.44 -6.02
CA VAL A 194 3.47 6.34 -6.82
C VAL A 194 3.69 5.01 -6.13
N ILE A 195 2.79 4.07 -6.39
CA ILE A 195 2.77 2.75 -5.78
C ILE A 195 3.34 1.75 -6.78
N GLY A 196 4.34 0.99 -6.36
CA GLY A 196 4.97 -0.05 -7.17
C GLY A 196 5.32 -1.29 -6.36
N SER A 197 5.91 -2.27 -7.03
CA SER A 197 6.37 -3.50 -6.39
C SER A 197 7.55 -3.25 -5.43
N GLN A 198 7.55 -3.94 -4.29
CA GLN A 198 8.60 -3.90 -3.26
C GLN A 198 10.02 -4.08 -3.82
N LYS A 199 10.15 -4.93 -4.85
CA LYS A 199 11.45 -5.37 -5.40
C LYS A 199 11.91 -4.56 -6.61
N THR A 200 11.12 -3.58 -7.05
CA THR A 200 11.36 -2.89 -8.33
C THR A 200 12.19 -1.62 -8.12
N GLY A 201 12.99 -1.28 -9.14
CA GLY A 201 13.80 -0.07 -9.18
C GLY A 201 12.98 1.21 -9.30
N LEU A 202 13.63 2.28 -9.77
CA LEU A 202 13.03 3.60 -9.92
C LEU A 202 11.72 3.55 -10.73
N GLN A 203 10.69 4.22 -10.21
CA GLN A 203 9.38 4.38 -10.84
C GLN A 203 9.29 5.76 -11.49
N TYR A 204 8.57 5.87 -12.61
CA TYR A 204 8.58 7.08 -13.43
C TYR A 204 7.22 7.79 -13.47
N GLN A 205 7.27 9.12 -13.56
CA GLN A 205 6.10 9.99 -13.72
C GLN A 205 5.85 10.26 -15.20
N GLN A 206 4.57 10.36 -15.60
CA GLN A 206 4.18 10.89 -16.91
C GLN A 206 4.41 12.42 -16.98
#